data_AF-A0A964ZD18-F1
#
_entry.id   AF-A0A964ZD18-F1
#
_cell.length_a   1.000
_cell.length_b   1.000
_cell.length_c   1.000
_cell.angle_alpha   90.00
_cell.angle_beta   90.00
_cell.angle_gamma   90.00
#
_symmetry.space_group_name_H-M   'P 1'
#
loop_
_entity.id
_entity.type
_entity.pdbx_description
1 polymer ?
#
loop_
_entity_poly.entity_id
_entity_poly.type
_entity_poly.pdbx_seq_one_letter_code
_entity_poly.pdbx_strand_id
1 'polypeptide(L)'
;MVGPRHCPISYEENEAVRRTLIQFWLPLVFCVVPSLAAALVVSTLPPIARRFYLSHFTPLDGVIVGLGLSLFSIQTILAFRAMRWCGRAFDERFDRWLNQLAQSSEWFPLLGLIGTVAGILQTFSSITGSTPPAKIIQLYAPAITATGSGLFMALLNILPIWMAMVGRGLIGSLSGTTRDGSSVAVAPRRNSGGAS
;
A
#
# COMPACT_ATOMS: atom_id res chain seq x y z
N MET A 1 15.63 44.32 44.21
CA MET A 1 14.41 43.69 43.64
C MET A 1 14.86 42.55 42.74
N VAL A 2 14.75 41.32 43.24
CA VAL A 2 15.10 40.09 42.48
C VAL A 2 13.82 39.62 41.81
N GLY A 3 13.77 39.71 40.48
CA GLY A 3 12.62 39.23 39.70
C GLY A 3 12.48 37.71 39.80
N PRO A 4 11.24 37.18 39.77
CA PRO A 4 11.00 35.75 39.88
C PRO A 4 11.60 35.03 38.66
N ARG A 5 12.55 34.13 38.92
CA ARG A 5 13.14 33.23 37.91
C ARG A 5 12.02 32.36 37.36
N HIS A 6 11.63 32.59 36.12
CA HIS A 6 10.74 31.69 35.39
C HIS A 6 11.41 30.31 35.32
N CYS A 7 10.72 29.31 35.85
CA CYS A 7 11.15 27.91 35.84
C CYS A 7 10.96 27.35 34.42
N PRO A 8 12.01 26.93 33.70
CA PRO A 8 11.93 26.52 32.29
C PRO A 8 11.29 25.13 32.06
N ILE A 9 10.74 24.48 33.09
CA ILE A 9 10.39 23.05 33.05
C ILE A 9 9.15 22.76 32.17
N SER A 10 8.21 23.69 32.01
CA SER A 10 6.97 23.41 31.25
C SER A 10 7.10 23.41 29.72
N TYR A 11 8.18 23.95 29.14
CA TYR A 11 8.35 23.99 27.68
C TYR A 11 8.94 22.67 27.12
N GLU A 12 9.89 22.05 27.82
CA GLU A 12 10.51 20.80 27.36
C GLU A 12 9.54 19.60 27.38
N GLU A 13 8.67 19.53 28.38
CA GLU A 13 7.69 18.43 28.48
C GLU A 13 6.70 18.45 27.31
N ASN A 14 6.23 19.64 26.91
CA ASN A 14 5.34 19.79 25.76
C ASN A 14 6.02 19.44 24.43
N GLU A 15 7.32 19.68 24.31
CA GLU A 15 8.09 19.34 23.10
C GLU A 15 8.33 17.83 22.99
N ALA A 16 8.65 17.16 24.10
CA ALA A 16 8.79 15.70 24.16
C ALA A 16 7.47 14.98 23.84
N VAL A 17 6.35 15.47 24.38
CA VAL A 17 5.01 14.90 24.12
C VAL A 17 4.62 15.13 22.66
N ARG A 18 4.79 16.34 22.13
CA ARG A 18 4.51 16.66 20.72
C ARG A 18 5.36 15.81 19.78
N ARG A 19 6.64 15.62 20.09
CA ARG A 19 7.56 14.79 19.31
C ARG A 19 7.12 13.31 19.31
N THR A 20 6.75 12.77 20.46
CA THR A 20 6.26 11.39 20.58
C THR A 20 4.95 11.20 19.82
N LEU A 21 4.05 12.19 19.88
CA LEU A 21 2.77 12.15 19.17
C LEU A 21 2.96 12.19 17.64
N ILE A 22 3.81 13.09 17.14
CA ILE A 22 4.05 13.20 15.69
C ILE A 22 4.85 12.00 15.16
N GLN A 23 5.84 11.51 15.91
CA GLN A 23 6.75 10.47 15.41
C GLN A 23 6.20 9.05 15.54
N PHE A 24 5.22 8.81 16.42
CA PHE A 24 4.68 7.47 16.63
C PHE A 24 3.21 7.34 16.24
N TRP A 25 2.35 8.27 16.68
CA TRP A 25 0.93 8.19 16.38
C TRP A 25 0.61 8.48 14.93
N LEU A 26 1.29 9.45 14.31
CA LEU A 26 1.04 9.78 12.91
C LEU A 26 1.34 8.58 11.98
N PRO A 27 2.54 7.95 12.02
CA PRO A 27 2.81 6.76 11.22
C PRO A 27 1.85 5.60 11.49
N LEU A 28 1.43 5.43 12.76
CA LEU A 28 0.49 4.39 13.14
C LEU A 28 -0.88 4.62 12.50
N VAL A 29 -1.40 5.84 12.53
CA VAL A 29 -2.66 6.20 11.87
C VAL A 29 -2.57 5.92 10.36
N PHE A 30 -1.47 6.33 9.70
CA PHE A 30 -1.27 6.05 8.28
C PHE A 30 -1.19 4.56 7.95
N CYS A 31 -0.66 3.73 8.84
CA CYS A 31 -0.63 2.27 8.64
C CYS A 31 -1.99 1.59 8.86
N VAL A 32 -2.88 2.18 9.68
CA VAL A 32 -4.23 1.65 9.89
C VAL A 32 -5.14 1.96 8.71
N VAL A 33 -4.91 3.06 7.99
CA VAL A 33 -5.74 3.50 6.85
C VAL A 33 -5.89 2.42 5.76
N PRO A 34 -4.83 1.75 5.25
CA PRO A 34 -4.97 0.69 4.26
C PRO A 34 -5.84 -0.48 4.72
N SER A 35 -5.70 -0.88 5.99
CA SER A 35 -6.50 -1.97 6.57
C SER A 35 -7.97 -1.57 6.71
N LEU A 36 -8.25 -0.32 7.11
CA LEU A 36 -9.61 0.21 7.13
C LEU A 36 -10.21 0.33 5.73
N ALA A 37 -9.43 0.76 4.75
CA ALA A 37 -9.85 0.81 3.35
C ALA A 37 -10.20 -0.59 2.84
N ALA A 38 -9.41 -1.61 3.16
CA ALA A 38 -9.71 -3.00 2.83
C ALA A 38 -11.03 -3.46 3.46
N ALA A 39 -11.22 -3.20 4.75
CA ALA A 39 -12.45 -3.54 5.46
C ALA A 39 -13.66 -2.80 4.86
N LEU A 40 -13.48 -1.53 4.49
CA LEU A 40 -14.52 -0.72 3.87
C LEU A 40 -14.94 -1.29 2.52
N VAL A 41 -13.99 -1.63 1.64
CA VAL A 41 -14.29 -2.26 0.34
C VAL A 41 -15.03 -3.58 0.52
N VAL A 42 -14.65 -4.41 1.50
CA VAL A 42 -15.38 -5.66 1.79
C VAL A 42 -16.77 -5.40 2.37
N SER A 43 -16.95 -4.31 3.12
CA SER A 43 -18.23 -3.93 3.71
C SER A 43 -19.22 -3.33 2.70
N THR A 44 -18.71 -2.68 1.64
CA THR A 44 -19.55 -2.12 0.57
C THR A 44 -20.03 -3.19 -0.41
N LEU A 45 -19.43 -4.39 -0.41
CA LEU A 45 -19.90 -5.52 -1.21
C LEU A 45 -21.28 -5.98 -0.72
N PRO A 46 -22.26 -6.17 -1.65
CA PRO A 46 -23.55 -6.74 -1.29
C PRO A 46 -23.40 -8.06 -0.53
N PRO A 47 -24.14 -8.30 0.56
CA PRO A 47 -23.97 -9.49 1.39
C PRO A 47 -24.22 -10.78 0.62
N ILE A 48 -25.09 -10.74 -0.41
CA ILE A 48 -25.34 -11.85 -1.33
C ILE A 48 -24.09 -12.17 -2.15
N ALA A 49 -23.45 -11.16 -2.75
CA ALA A 49 -22.23 -11.33 -3.53
C ALA A 49 -21.07 -11.86 -2.67
N ARG A 50 -20.94 -11.37 -1.43
CA ARG A 50 -19.91 -11.87 -0.50
C ARG A 50 -20.13 -13.34 -0.14
N ARG A 51 -21.36 -13.76 0.16
CA ARG A 51 -21.69 -15.17 0.44
C ARG A 51 -21.44 -16.04 -0.78
N PHE A 52 -21.82 -15.56 -1.97
CA PHE A 52 -21.58 -16.25 -3.23
C PHE A 52 -20.08 -16.42 -3.53
N TYR A 53 -19.26 -15.40 -3.26
CA TYR A 53 -17.81 -15.47 -3.37
C TYR A 53 -17.24 -16.55 -2.44
N LEU A 54 -17.66 -16.56 -1.17
CA LEU A 54 -17.20 -17.54 -0.19
C LEU A 54 -17.63 -18.97 -0.55
N SER A 55 -18.80 -19.15 -1.16
CA SER A 55 -19.26 -20.48 -1.58
C SER A 55 -18.54 -21.03 -2.81
N HIS A 56 -17.91 -20.17 -3.62
CA HIS A 56 -17.16 -20.54 -4.83
C HIS A 56 -15.66 -20.31 -4.67
N PHE A 57 -15.19 -20.17 -3.43
CA PHE A 57 -13.79 -19.92 -3.13
C PHE A 57 -12.92 -21.11 -3.55
N THR A 58 -12.03 -20.90 -4.52
CA THR A 58 -11.16 -21.95 -5.06
C THR A 58 -9.79 -21.99 -4.37
N PRO A 59 -9.02 -23.08 -4.54
CA PRO A 59 -7.62 -23.11 -4.10
C PRO A 59 -6.77 -22.00 -4.72
N LEU A 60 -7.06 -21.60 -5.97
CA LEU A 60 -6.37 -20.50 -6.66
C LEU A 60 -6.69 -19.16 -5.99
N ASP A 61 -7.96 -18.92 -5.64
CA ASP A 61 -8.34 -17.75 -4.82
C ASP A 61 -7.59 -17.73 -3.49
N GLY A 62 -7.46 -18.89 -2.84
CA GLY A 62 -6.67 -19.07 -1.63
C GLY A 62 -5.23 -18.63 -1.78
N VAL A 63 -4.57 -19.01 -2.88
CA VAL A 63 -3.20 -18.60 -3.18
C VAL A 63 -3.11 -17.09 -3.42
N ILE A 64 -4.02 -16.53 -4.24
CA ILE A 64 -4.03 -15.08 -4.53
C ILE A 64 -4.22 -14.28 -3.24
N VAL A 65 -5.24 -14.61 -2.45
CA VAL A 65 -5.56 -13.91 -1.20
C VAL A 65 -4.47 -14.11 -0.16
N GLY A 66 -3.96 -15.32 0.01
CA GLY A 66 -2.89 -15.62 0.96
C GLY A 66 -1.59 -14.88 0.64
N LEU A 67 -1.17 -14.92 -0.62
CA LEU A 67 0.02 -14.20 -1.08
C LEU A 67 -0.18 -12.68 -0.96
N GLY A 68 -1.35 -12.18 -1.38
CA GLY A 68 -1.73 -10.78 -1.27
C GLY A 68 -1.75 -10.24 0.16
N LEU A 69 -2.30 -11.00 1.12
CA LEU A 69 -2.29 -10.63 2.54
C LEU A 69 -0.88 -10.67 3.14
N SER A 70 -0.07 -11.65 2.72
CA SER A 70 1.33 -11.75 3.19
C SER A 70 2.16 -10.55 2.72
N LEU A 71 2.07 -10.19 1.42
CA LEU A 71 2.73 -9.02 0.85
C LEU A 71 2.22 -7.74 1.50
N PHE A 72 0.90 -7.59 1.66
CA PHE A 72 0.30 -6.43 2.29
C PHE A 72 0.80 -6.22 3.72
N SER A 73 0.92 -7.31 4.50
CA SER A 73 1.42 -7.25 5.87
C SER A 73 2.88 -6.80 5.92
N ILE A 74 3.73 -7.39 5.06
CA ILE A 74 5.15 -7.02 4.96
C ILE A 74 5.29 -5.56 4.52
N GLN A 75 4.58 -5.15 3.47
CA GLN A 75 4.58 -3.77 2.98
C GLN A 75 4.10 -2.79 4.05
N THR A 76 3.07 -3.13 4.83
CA THR A 76 2.56 -2.27 5.91
C THR A 76 3.59 -2.09 7.02
N ILE A 77 4.30 -3.16 7.39
CA ILE A 77 5.41 -3.10 8.37
C ILE A 77 6.57 -2.25 7.83
N LEU A 78 6.94 -2.43 6.56
CA LEU A 78 8.01 -1.65 5.93
C LEU A 78 7.63 -0.17 5.78
N ALA A 79 6.38 0.12 5.42
CA ALA A 79 5.84 1.48 5.32
C ALA A 79 5.89 2.17 6.69
N PHE A 80 5.49 1.46 7.76
CA PHE A 80 5.63 1.96 9.12
C PHE A 80 7.09 2.32 9.43
N ARG A 81 8.04 1.42 9.13
CA ARG A 81 9.47 1.65 9.37
C ARG A 81 10.03 2.81 8.55
N ALA A 82 9.65 2.95 7.29
CA ALA A 82 10.07 4.03 6.41
C ALA A 82 9.59 5.41 6.90
N MET A 83 8.41 5.46 7.53
CA MET A 83 7.84 6.70 8.09
C MET A 83 8.43 7.08 9.46
N ARG A 84 9.18 6.19 10.13
CA ARG A 84 9.80 6.51 11.40
C ARG A 84 10.93 7.52 11.20
N TRP A 85 10.84 8.63 11.92
CA TRP A 85 11.86 9.67 11.92
C TRP A 85 13.08 9.24 12.75
N CYS A 86 14.24 9.08 12.12
CA CYS A 86 15.51 8.71 12.78
C CYS A 86 16.43 9.93 12.87
N GLY A 87 16.25 10.73 13.92
CA GLY A 87 17.13 11.85 14.25
C GLY A 87 17.00 13.03 13.27
N ARG A 88 17.69 12.98 12.12
CA ARG A 88 17.77 14.05 11.12
C ARG A 88 17.08 13.74 9.78
N ALA A 89 16.70 12.48 9.53
CA ALA A 89 16.07 12.06 8.28
C ALA A 89 15.15 10.84 8.47
N PHE A 90 14.36 10.53 7.44
CA PHE A 90 13.62 9.26 7.32
C PHE A 90 14.53 8.12 6.89
N ASP A 91 14.13 6.87 7.17
CA ASP A 91 14.87 5.68 6.72
C ASP A 91 14.46 5.30 5.28
N GLU A 92 15.17 5.85 4.30
CA GLU A 92 14.93 5.62 2.87
C GLU A 92 15.32 4.22 2.39
N ARG A 93 16.02 3.41 3.21
CA ARG A 93 16.47 2.08 2.80
C ARG A 93 15.31 1.15 2.45
N PHE A 94 14.16 1.36 3.11
CA PHE A 94 12.96 0.56 2.90
C PHE A 94 12.17 0.97 1.65
N ASP A 95 12.44 2.14 1.07
CA ASP A 95 11.73 2.62 -0.13
C ASP A 95 11.97 1.71 -1.33
N ARG A 96 13.22 1.25 -1.50
CA ARG A 96 13.56 0.31 -2.58
C ARG A 96 12.75 -0.98 -2.47
N TRP A 97 12.67 -1.53 -1.26
CA TRP A 97 11.90 -2.75 -1.00
C TRP A 97 10.40 -2.52 -1.17
N LEU A 98 9.86 -1.42 -0.64
CA LEU A 98 8.46 -1.05 -0.83
C LEU A 98 8.10 -0.92 -2.30
N ASN A 99 8.95 -0.28 -3.11
CA ASN A 99 8.71 -0.11 -4.53
C ASN A 99 8.71 -1.45 -5.29
N GLN A 100 9.66 -2.34 -4.97
CA GLN A 100 9.71 -3.68 -5.58
C GLN A 100 8.49 -4.53 -5.20
N LEU A 101 8.06 -4.47 -3.94
CA LEU A 101 6.86 -5.18 -3.48
C LEU A 101 5.59 -4.58 -4.08
N ALA A 102 5.51 -3.25 -4.23
CA ALA A 102 4.39 -2.60 -4.88
C ALA A 102 4.31 -2.99 -6.37
N GLN A 103 5.44 -3.08 -7.07
CA GLN A 103 5.46 -3.58 -8.45
C GLN A 103 4.99 -5.04 -8.55
N SER A 104 5.27 -5.85 -7.53
CA SER A 104 4.75 -7.23 -7.47
C SER A 104 3.22 -7.29 -7.41
N SER A 105 2.54 -6.20 -7.02
CA SER A 105 1.07 -6.13 -7.02
C SER A 105 0.46 -6.24 -8.43
N GLU A 106 1.23 -5.90 -9.47
CA GLU A 106 0.81 -6.04 -10.87
C GLU A 106 0.65 -7.50 -11.29
N TRP A 107 1.20 -8.45 -10.53
CA TRP A 107 1.05 -9.87 -10.81
C TRP A 107 -0.31 -10.41 -10.36
N PHE A 108 -0.97 -9.80 -9.38
CA PHE A 108 -2.27 -10.29 -8.89
C PHE A 108 -3.38 -10.25 -9.95
N PRO A 109 -3.55 -9.18 -10.75
CA PRO A 109 -4.51 -9.19 -11.84
C PRO A 109 -4.17 -10.24 -12.91
N LEU A 110 -2.88 -10.48 -13.18
CA LEU A 110 -2.45 -11.54 -14.11
C LEU A 110 -2.79 -12.94 -13.57
N LEU A 111 -2.58 -13.18 -12.27
CA LEU A 111 -2.99 -14.43 -11.61
C LEU A 111 -4.52 -14.61 -11.66
N GLY A 112 -5.27 -13.53 -11.45
CA GLY A 112 -6.73 -13.55 -11.59
C GLY A 112 -7.18 -13.90 -13.02
N LEU A 113 -6.51 -13.33 -14.04
CA LEU A 113 -6.74 -13.66 -15.44
C LEU A 113 -6.45 -15.15 -15.71
N ILE A 114 -5.36 -15.70 -15.19
CA ILE A 114 -5.08 -17.14 -15.30
C ILE A 114 -6.24 -17.96 -14.71
N GLY A 115 -6.80 -17.54 -13.57
CA GLY A 115 -7.99 -18.16 -13.00
C GLY A 115 -9.21 -18.11 -13.92
N THR A 116 -9.42 -17.01 -14.65
CA THR A 116 -10.48 -16.96 -15.67
C THR A 116 -10.27 -17.96 -16.79
N VAL A 117 -9.05 -18.04 -17.31
CA VAL A 117 -8.71 -18.95 -18.41
C VAL A 117 -8.93 -20.38 -17.95
N ALA A 118 -8.48 -20.73 -16.75
CA ALA A 118 -8.69 -22.04 -16.16
C ALA A 118 -10.19 -22.38 -16.02
N GLY A 119 -11.00 -21.47 -15.48
CA GLY A 119 -12.45 -21.69 -15.32
C GLY A 119 -13.19 -21.78 -16.66
N ILE A 120 -12.79 -20.99 -17.66
CA ILE A 120 -13.35 -21.07 -19.02
C ILE A 120 -12.99 -22.40 -19.69
N LEU A 121 -11.73 -22.84 -19.61
CA LEU A 121 -11.30 -24.13 -20.16
C LEU A 121 -12.03 -25.31 -19.48
N GLN A 122 -12.22 -25.23 -18.16
CA GLN A 122 -13.01 -26.21 -17.43
C GLN A 122 -14.48 -26.20 -17.88
N THR A 123 -15.06 -25.02 -18.09
CA THR A 123 -16.43 -24.90 -18.59
C THR A 123 -16.58 -25.53 -19.97
N PHE A 124 -15.71 -25.18 -20.92
CA PHE A 124 -15.77 -25.72 -22.28
C PHE A 124 -15.51 -27.22 -22.34
N SER A 125 -14.59 -27.76 -21.53
CA SER A 125 -14.34 -29.20 -21.49
C SER A 125 -15.52 -30.01 -20.92
N SER A 126 -16.40 -29.39 -20.14
CA SER A 126 -17.58 -30.04 -19.56
C SER A 126 -18.82 -30.04 -20.46
N ILE A 127 -18.81 -29.28 -21.57
CA ILE A 127 -19.93 -29.19 -22.50
C ILE A 127 -19.87 -30.38 -23.45
N THR A 128 -20.61 -31.44 -23.11
CA THR A 128 -20.86 -32.59 -23.98
C THR A 128 -22.34 -32.65 -24.34
N GLY A 129 -22.72 -32.05 -25.48
CA GLY A 129 -24.11 -32.04 -25.99
C GLY A 129 -24.97 -30.89 -25.43
N SER A 130 -26.26 -31.15 -25.19
CA SER A 130 -27.21 -30.14 -24.68
C SER A 130 -27.07 -29.97 -23.16
N THR A 131 -26.15 -29.11 -22.74
CA THR A 131 -25.95 -28.79 -21.32
C THR A 131 -26.93 -27.70 -20.87
N PRO A 132 -27.64 -27.87 -19.73
CA PRO A 132 -28.52 -26.83 -19.20
C PRO A 132 -27.74 -25.53 -18.91
N PRO A 133 -28.26 -24.34 -19.26
CA PRO A 133 -27.59 -23.05 -19.01
C PRO A 133 -27.19 -22.82 -17.54
N ALA A 134 -27.97 -23.35 -16.60
CA ALA A 134 -27.67 -23.25 -15.17
C ALA A 134 -26.32 -23.90 -14.78
N LYS A 135 -25.94 -24.99 -15.45
CA LYS A 135 -24.68 -25.70 -15.19
C LYS A 135 -23.48 -24.91 -15.72
N ILE A 136 -23.67 -24.18 -16.82
CA ILE A 136 -22.66 -23.30 -17.40
C ILE A 136 -22.38 -22.14 -16.42
N ILE A 137 -23.43 -21.49 -15.89
CA ILE A 137 -23.28 -20.37 -14.94
C ILE A 137 -22.50 -20.79 -13.68
N GLN A 138 -22.73 -21.99 -13.15
CA GLN A 138 -22.00 -22.49 -11.98
C GLN A 138 -20.50 -22.67 -12.26
N LEU A 139 -20.11 -23.08 -13.47
CA LEU A 139 -18.72 -23.27 -13.86
C LEU A 139 -17.98 -21.96 -14.17
N TYR A 140 -18.71 -20.89 -14.50
CA TYR A 140 -18.16 -19.55 -14.66
C TYR A 140 -17.88 -18.84 -13.33
N ALA A 141 -18.59 -19.19 -12.25
CA ALA A 141 -18.42 -18.52 -10.96
C ALA A 141 -16.96 -18.55 -10.43
N PRO A 142 -16.24 -19.69 -10.45
CA PRO A 142 -14.80 -19.76 -10.11
C PRO A 142 -13.90 -18.82 -10.91
N ALA A 143 -14.18 -18.61 -12.20
CA ALA A 143 -13.40 -17.69 -13.03
C ALA A 143 -13.54 -16.24 -12.56
N ILE A 144 -14.77 -15.86 -12.21
CA ILE A 144 -15.09 -14.50 -11.77
C ILE A 144 -14.51 -14.23 -10.37
N THR A 145 -14.59 -15.22 -9.45
CA THR A 145 -13.99 -15.07 -8.11
C THR A 145 -12.48 -14.88 -8.17
N ALA A 146 -11.78 -15.64 -9.03
CA ALA A 146 -10.34 -15.50 -9.25
C ALA A 146 -9.93 -14.13 -9.77
N THR A 147 -10.72 -13.54 -10.67
CA THR A 147 -10.48 -12.17 -11.14
C THR A 147 -10.69 -11.17 -10.01
N GLY A 148 -11.80 -11.32 -9.28
CA GLY A 148 -12.14 -10.45 -8.16
C GLY A 148 -11.06 -10.46 -7.08
N SER A 149 -10.54 -11.64 -6.73
CA SER A 149 -9.46 -11.78 -5.76
C SER A 149 -8.16 -11.14 -6.25
N GLY A 150 -7.80 -11.33 -7.52
CA GLY A 150 -6.63 -10.71 -8.14
C GLY A 150 -6.68 -9.18 -8.12
N LEU A 151 -7.79 -8.60 -8.58
CA LEU A 151 -7.98 -7.14 -8.59
C LEU A 151 -8.02 -6.56 -7.17
N PHE A 152 -8.71 -7.23 -6.25
CA PHE A 152 -8.79 -6.79 -4.86
C PHE A 152 -7.40 -6.79 -4.21
N MET A 153 -6.62 -7.86 -4.37
CA MET A 153 -5.27 -7.94 -3.80
C MET A 153 -4.29 -6.96 -4.43
N ALA A 154 -4.41 -6.70 -5.75
CA ALA A 154 -3.64 -5.65 -6.42
C ALA A 154 -3.89 -4.28 -5.79
N LEU A 155 -5.17 -3.93 -5.63
CA LEU A 155 -5.58 -2.67 -5.01
C LEU A 155 -5.06 -2.54 -3.58
N LEU A 156 -5.17 -3.59 -2.76
CA LEU A 156 -4.69 -3.53 -1.39
C LEU A 156 -3.16 -3.33 -1.32
N ASN A 157 -2.41 -3.99 -2.18
CA ASN A 157 -0.94 -3.97 -2.15
C ASN A 157 -0.31 -2.70 -2.76
N ILE A 158 -1.09 -1.79 -3.36
CA ILE A 158 -0.58 -0.48 -3.80
C ILE A 158 -0.74 0.60 -2.71
N LEU A 159 -1.63 0.40 -1.74
CA LEU A 159 -1.95 1.41 -0.73
C LEU A 159 -0.79 1.69 0.25
N PRO A 160 -0.04 0.70 0.77
CA PRO A 160 1.00 0.96 1.76
C PRO A 160 2.11 1.91 1.27
N ILE A 161 2.53 1.79 0.00
CA ILE A 161 3.56 2.67 -0.56
C ILE A 161 3.05 4.11 -0.72
N TRP A 162 1.79 4.29 -1.15
CA TRP A 162 1.15 5.60 -1.20
C TRP A 162 1.07 6.24 0.18
N MET A 163 0.66 5.47 1.20
CA MET A 163 0.60 5.95 2.57
C MET A 163 1.99 6.31 3.11
N ALA A 164 3.03 5.55 2.78
CA ALA A 164 4.40 5.88 3.17
C ALA A 164 4.90 7.18 2.52
N MET A 165 4.58 7.42 1.25
CA MET A 165 4.97 8.66 0.55
C MET A 165 4.21 9.88 1.09
N VAL A 166 2.89 9.78 1.21
CA VAL A 166 2.03 10.86 1.73
C VAL A 166 2.35 11.15 3.20
N GLY A 167 2.48 10.10 4.02
CA GLY A 167 2.79 10.21 5.44
C GLY A 167 4.12 10.93 5.68
N ARG A 168 5.18 10.60 4.93
CA ARG A 168 6.46 11.31 5.02
C ARG A 168 6.35 12.79 4.61
N GLY A 169 5.61 13.08 3.54
CA GLY A 169 5.37 14.46 3.11
C GLY A 169 4.67 15.29 4.18
N LEU A 170 3.67 14.72 4.85
CA LEU A 170 2.95 15.38 5.93
C LEU A 170 3.80 15.53 7.20
N ILE A 171 4.56 14.49 7.59
CA ILE A 171 5.46 14.57 8.75
C ILE A 171 6.52 15.65 8.52
N GLY A 172 7.10 15.70 7.31
CA GLY A 172 8.11 16.70 6.94
C GLY A 172 7.58 18.13 6.96
N SER A 173 6.34 18.36 6.52
CA SER A 173 5.72 19.69 6.59
C SER A 173 5.41 20.11 8.03
N LEU A 174 4.95 19.18 8.87
CA LEU A 174 4.66 19.42 10.29
C LEU A 174 5.92 19.59 11.15
N SER A 175 7.04 18.97 10.76
CA SER A 175 8.33 19.11 11.45
C SER A 175 9.06 20.42 11.10
N GLY A 176 8.50 21.25 10.19
CA GLY A 176 9.16 22.47 9.73
C GLY A 176 10.40 22.20 8.88
N THR A 177 10.54 20.98 8.36
CA THR A 177 11.61 20.63 7.42
C THR A 177 11.18 21.14 6.05
N THR A 178 11.32 22.45 5.84
CA THR A 178 11.21 23.04 4.51
C THR A 178 12.24 22.33 3.64
N ARG A 179 11.75 21.59 2.65
CA ARG A 179 12.59 21.06 1.58
C ARG A 179 13.13 22.30 0.88
N ASP A 180 14.36 22.71 1.20
CA ASP A 180 15.05 23.79 0.49
C ASP A 180 15.22 23.37 -0.97
N GLY A 181 14.17 23.64 -1.75
CA GLY A 181 14.21 23.72 -3.20
C GLY A 181 14.90 25.02 -3.58
N SER A 182 16.21 25.08 -3.35
CA SER A 182 17.05 26.20 -3.75
C SER A 182 18.22 25.65 -4.54
N SER A 183 18.01 25.54 -5.85
CA SER A 183 18.99 25.67 -6.92
C SER A 183 20.45 25.47 -6.53
N VAL A 184 21.00 24.28 -6.80
CA VAL A 184 22.43 24.20 -7.13
C VAL A 184 22.58 24.96 -8.44
N ALA A 185 23.02 26.21 -8.32
CA ALA A 185 23.46 27.04 -9.42
C ALA A 185 24.46 26.21 -10.25
N VAL A 186 24.02 25.79 -11.44
CA VAL A 186 24.92 25.33 -12.49
C VAL A 186 25.75 26.54 -12.87
N ALA A 187 26.94 26.65 -12.30
CA ALA A 187 27.92 27.64 -12.69
C ALA A 187 28.15 27.51 -14.20
N PRO A 188 28.08 28.60 -14.98
CA PRO A 188 28.33 28.55 -16.42
C PRO A 188 29.76 28.05 -16.64
N ARG A 189 29.88 26.91 -17.32
CA ARG A 189 31.15 26.30 -17.72
C ARG A 189 31.85 27.30 -18.65
N ARG A 190 32.85 28.01 -18.13
CA ARG A 190 33.69 28.94 -18.89
C ARG A 190 34.45 28.12 -19.93
N ASN A 191 33.99 28.15 -21.17
CA ASN A 191 34.64 27.50 -22.29
C ASN A 191 35.88 28.34 -22.66
N SER A 192 37.01 28.06 -22.02
CA SER A 192 38.31 28.61 -22.42
C SER A 192 38.78 27.87 -23.65
N GLY A 193 38.58 28.48 -24.82
CA GLY A 193 39.34 28.16 -26.01
C GLY A 193 40.84 28.39 -25.74
N GLY A 194 41.62 27.38 -26.11
CA GLY A 194 43.04 27.48 -26.47
C GLY A 194 43.24 26.42 -27.54
N ALA A 195 43.33 26.76 -28.83
CA ALA A 195 44.47 27.40 -29.46
C ALA A 195 45.74 26.58 -29.24
N SER A 196 45.93 25.55 -30.07
CA SER A 196 47.17 25.18 -30.78
C SER A 196 46.91 23.94 -31.61
#